data_AF-A0A9D8KD07-F1
#
_entry.id   AF-A0A9D8KD07-F1
#
_cell.length_a   1.000
_cell.length_b   1.000
_cell.length_c   1.000
_cell.angle_alpha   90.00
_cell.angle_beta   90.00
_cell.angle_gamma   90.00
#
_symmetry.space_group_name_H-M   'P 1'
#
loop_
_entity.id
_entity.type
_entity.pdbx_description
1 polymer ?
#
loop_
_entity_poly.entity_id
_entity_poly.type
_entity_poly.pdbx_seq_one_letter_code
_entity_poly.pdbx_strand_id
1 'polypeptide(L)' 'MAAITKLTGRLVAVILGLVFMIVGVILSATMVGAIIGIPLLIFGVLLIIRGFF' A
#
# COMPACT_ATOMS: atom_id res chain seq x y z
N MET A 1 -13.43 -16.30 -17.15
CA MET A 1 -13.91 -15.33 -16.14
C MET A 1 -12.94 -15.11 -14.96
N ALA A 2 -11.98 -16.01 -14.66
CA ALA A 2 -11.07 -15.85 -13.50
C ALA A 2 -9.75 -15.09 -13.78
N ALA A 3 -9.36 -14.89 -15.04
CA ALA A 3 -8.09 -14.23 -15.38
C ALA A 3 -8.13 -12.70 -15.18
N ILE A 4 -9.29 -12.08 -15.42
CA ILE A 4 -9.47 -10.62 -15.37
C ILE A 4 -9.43 -10.13 -13.91
N THR A 5 -10.08 -10.84 -12.98
CA THR A 5 -10.06 -10.50 -11.54
C THR A 5 -8.67 -10.63 -10.94
N LYS A 6 -7.83 -11.55 -11.43
CA LYS A 6 -6.43 -11.67 -11.00
C LYS A 6 -5.58 -10.48 -11.44
N LEU A 7 -5.81 -9.99 -12.66
CA LEU A 7 -5.10 -8.83 -13.21
C LEU A 7 -5.57 -7.52 -12.55
N THR A 8 -6.89 -7.35 -12.36
CA THR A 8 -7.46 -6.22 -11.63
C THR A 8 -7.04 -6.22 -10.16
N GLY A 9 -6.99 -7.38 -9.51
CA GLY A 9 -6.54 -7.51 -8.12
C GLY A 9 -5.08 -7.08 -7.92
N ARG A 10 -4.18 -7.44 -8.86
CA ARG A 10 -2.78 -6.99 -8.85
C ARG A 10 -2.66 -5.48 -9.06
N LEU A 11 -3.37 -4.92 -10.04
CA LEU A 11 -3.37 -3.48 -10.32
C LEU A 11 -3.87 -2.68 -9.11
N VAL A 12 -4.98 -3.11 -8.48
CA VAL A 12 -5.53 -2.45 -7.29
C VAL A 12 -4.58 -2.56 -6.10
N ALA A 13 -3.91 -3.70 -5.90
CA ALA A 13 -2.93 -3.88 -4.84
C ALA A 13 -1.72 -2.95 -4.99
N VAL A 14 -1.21 -2.77 -6.21
CA VAL A 14 -0.11 -1.83 -6.50
C VAL A 14 -0.54 -0.38 -6.25
N ILE A 15 -1.73 0.03 -6.74
CA ILE A 15 -2.25 1.39 -6.54
C ILE A 15 -2.46 1.69 -5.05
N LEU A 16 -3.11 0.79 -4.31
CA LEU A 16 -3.33 0.97 -2.87
C LEU A 16 -2.01 1.00 -2.10
N GLY A 17 -1.06 0.14 -2.45
CA GLY A 17 0.26 0.15 -1.84
C GLY A 17 1.01 1.47 -2.03
N LEU A 18 0.90 2.07 -3.23
CA LEU A 18 1.50 3.36 -3.55
C LEU A 18 0.80 4.51 -2.80
N VAL A 19 -0.53 4.50 -2.71
CA VAL A 19 -1.32 5.46 -1.91
C VAL A 19 -0.94 5.38 -0.43
N PHE A 20 -0.86 4.17 0.13
CA PHE A 20 -0.47 3.96 1.52
C PHE A 20 0.97 4.40 1.79
N MET A 21 1.88 4.22 0.83
CA MET A 21 3.26 4.72 0.96
C MET A 21 3.29 6.26 1.02
N ILE A 22 2.55 6.95 0.16
CA ILE A 22 2.48 8.42 0.16
C ILE A 22 1.85 8.93 1.45
N VAL A 23 0.69 8.38 1.84
CA VAL A 23 -0.02 8.77 3.07
C VAL A 23 0.83 8.47 4.31
N GLY A 24 1.51 7.33 4.34
CA GLY A 24 2.40 6.94 5.44
C GLY A 24 3.60 7.88 5.60
N VAL A 25 4.21 8.33 4.50
CA VAL A 25 5.28 9.35 4.53
C VAL A 25 4.76 10.69 5.05
N ILE A 26 3.60 11.15 4.55
CA ILE A 26 3.00 12.42 4.96
C ILE A 26 2.62 12.40 6.45
N LEU A 27 2.01 11.31 6.93
CA LEU A 27 1.64 11.16 8.34
C LEU A 27 2.88 11.08 9.24
N SER A 28 3.93 10.39 8.80
CA SER A 28 5.19 10.26 9.56
C SER A 28 5.93 11.60 9.74
N ALA A 29 5.59 12.63 8.98
CA ALA A 29 6.12 13.98 9.19
C ALA A 29 5.69 14.59 10.55
N THR A 30 4.68 14.00 11.21
CA THR A 30 4.24 14.40 12.55
C THR A 30 4.60 13.29 13.56
N MET A 31 5.06 13.67 14.77
CA MET A 31 5.39 12.72 15.85
C MET A 31 4.24 11.74 16.15
N VAL A 32 3.00 12.23 16.09
CA VAL A 32 1.79 11.42 16.29
C VAL A 32 1.49 10.55 15.08
N GLY A 33 1.65 11.09 13.87
CA GLY A 33 1.40 10.35 12.64
C GLY A 33 2.47 9.32 12.33
N ALA A 34 3.66 9.33 12.95
CA ALA A 34 4.64 8.25 12.84
C ALA A 34 4.16 6.93 13.46
N ILE A 35 3.37 6.99 14.54
CA ILE A 35 2.79 5.81 15.21
C ILE A 35 1.87 5.04 14.26
N ILE A 36 1.12 5.76 13.43
CA ILE A 36 0.18 5.18 12.47
C ILE A 36 0.85 4.99 11.09
N GLY A 37 1.69 5.93 10.68
CA GLY A 37 2.34 6.01 9.37
C GLY A 37 3.40 4.93 9.14
N ILE A 38 4.15 4.54 10.17
CA ILE A 38 5.11 3.43 10.08
C ILE A 38 4.38 2.09 9.80
N PRO A 39 3.34 1.69 10.54
CA PRO A 39 2.51 0.54 10.18
C PRO A 39 1.95 0.62 8.75
N LEU A 40 1.48 1.81 8.36
CA LEU A 40 0.85 2.08 7.07
C LEU A 40 1.86 1.92 5.91
N LEU A 41 3.12 2.30 6.12
CA LEU A 41 4.23 2.05 5.21
C LEU A 41 4.52 0.56 5.04
N ILE A 42 4.56 -0.20 6.15
CA ILE A 42 4.78 -1.65 6.12
C ILE A 42 3.65 -2.34 5.33
N PHE A 43 2.41 -1.96 5.58
CA PHE A 43 1.25 -2.46 4.81
C PHE A 43 1.32 -2.06 3.33
N GLY A 44 1.72 -0.83 3.03
CA GLY A 44 1.89 -0.35 1.64
C GLY A 44 2.91 -1.19 0.86
N VAL A 45 4.07 -1.47 1.48
CA VAL A 45 5.11 -2.33 0.88
C VAL A 45 4.61 -3.77 0.70
N LEU A 46 3.93 -4.33 1.70
CA LEU A 46 3.36 -5.69 1.60
C LEU A 46 2.32 -5.80 0.48
N LEU A 47 1.49 -4.79 0.27
CA LEU A 47 0.51 -4.76 -0.82
C LEU A 47 1.16 -4.65 -2.20
N ILE A 48 2.25 -3.88 -2.34
CA ILE A 48 3.03 -3.83 -3.58
C ILE A 48 3.62 -5.21 -3.88
N ILE A 49 4.23 -5.87 -2.89
CA ILE A 49 4.80 -7.21 -3.06
C ILE A 49 3.72 -8.20 -3.50
N ARG A 50 2.55 -8.21 -2.84
CA ARG A 50 1.41 -9.06 -3.24
C ARG A 50 0.79 -8.70 -4.58
N GLY A 51 0.86 -7.43 -5.00
CA GLY A 51 0.40 -6.99 -6.30
C GLY A 51 1.35 -7.37 -7.44
N PHE A 52 2.63 -7.62 -7.12
CA PHE A 52 3.64 -8.05 -8.08
C PHE A 52 3.81 -9.58 -8.18
N PHE A 53 3.51 -10.32 -7.11
CA PHE A 53 3.48 -11.79 -7.08
C PHE A 53 2.06 -12.31 -7.28
#